data_AF-A0A1L6RC85-F1
#
_entry.id   AF-A0A1L6RC85-F1
#
_cell.length_a   1.000
_cell.length_b   1.000
_cell.length_c   1.000
_cell.angle_alpha   90.00
_cell.angle_beta   90.00
_cell.angle_gamma   90.00
#
_symmetry.space_group_name_H-M   'P 1'
#
loop_
_entity.id
_entity.type
_entity.pdbx_description
1 polymer ?
#
loop_
_entity_poly.entity_id
_entity_poly.type
_entity_poly.pdbx_seq_one_letter_code
_entity_poly.pdbx_strand_id
1 'polypeptide(L)'
;MNTTTPFASAHKASTNNVKVNDTPLTFELLEKLVNEQKLNNTFLSIKAHGTIKNLQVRVAPKQKKPYPDFGKVAANQPVFNYENVTGTLVGDFGNDLYTGVMAGGWHIHFISDDRTVGGHVLSFDTDSVDLKIDIFDTLNLHLPTNNTDFTKHDVDFAGLHAAISQAEK
;
A
#
# COMPACT_ATOMS: atom_id res chain seq x y z
N MET A 1 -5.51 -22.15 8.31
CA MET A 1 -5.65 -21.96 6.84
C MET A 1 -4.26 -21.87 6.24
N ASN A 2 -4.02 -22.53 5.11
CA ASN A 2 -2.79 -22.33 4.33
C ASN A 2 -3.12 -21.35 3.19
N THR A 3 -2.91 -20.06 3.43
CA THR A 3 -3.10 -18.99 2.43
C THR A 3 -1.78 -18.74 1.70
N THR A 4 -1.82 -18.55 0.39
CA THR A 4 -0.66 -18.17 -0.44
C THR A 4 -0.85 -16.75 -0.98
N THR A 5 0.24 -16.07 -1.31
CA THR A 5 0.23 -14.75 -1.94
C THR A 5 1.24 -14.67 -3.09
N PRO A 6 0.89 -14.05 -4.22
CA PRO A 6 1.86 -13.77 -5.29
C PRO A 6 2.76 -12.57 -4.98
N PHE A 7 2.33 -11.67 -4.08
CA PHE A 7 3.04 -10.45 -3.71
C PHE A 7 2.61 -9.98 -2.32
N ALA A 8 3.57 -9.63 -1.46
CA ALA A 8 3.29 -8.98 -0.19
C ALA A 8 4.56 -8.27 0.33
N SER A 9 4.35 -7.16 1.02
CA SER A 9 5.35 -6.52 1.87
C SER A 9 5.02 -6.83 3.33
N ALA A 10 6.03 -7.11 4.14
CA ALA A 10 5.86 -7.37 5.56
C ALA A 10 7.11 -6.98 6.33
N HIS A 11 6.92 -6.45 7.52
CA HIS A 11 7.99 -6.05 8.41
C HIS A 11 7.59 -6.27 9.87
N LYS A 12 8.57 -6.29 10.76
CA LYS A 12 8.34 -6.10 12.19
C LYS A 12 8.32 -4.60 12.49
N ALA A 13 7.71 -4.21 13.61
CA ALA A 13 7.76 -2.83 14.06
C ALA A 13 9.22 -2.37 14.20
N SER A 14 9.55 -1.21 13.63
CA SER A 14 10.90 -0.63 13.74
C SER A 14 11.10 -0.02 15.12
N THR A 15 12.33 -0.09 15.65
CA THR A 15 12.76 0.69 16.82
C THR A 15 13.05 2.14 16.45
N ASN A 16 13.36 2.41 15.18
CA ASN A 16 13.48 3.75 14.62
C ASN A 16 12.11 4.20 14.10
N ASN A 17 11.39 5.00 14.90
CA ASN A 17 10.04 5.41 14.57
C ASN A 17 9.68 6.79 15.11
N VAL A 18 8.70 7.41 14.45
CA VAL A 18 8.05 8.66 14.85
C VAL A 18 6.60 8.34 15.23
N LYS A 19 6.10 8.96 16.30
CA LYS A 19 4.69 8.86 16.72
C LYS A 19 4.10 10.26 16.82
N VAL A 20 2.91 10.42 16.27
CA VAL A 20 2.14 11.66 16.31
C VAL A 20 0.72 11.29 16.68
N ASN A 21 0.23 11.80 17.79
CA ASN A 21 -1.15 11.57 18.22
C ASN A 21 -2.03 12.73 17.79
N ASP A 22 -3.32 12.45 17.68
CA ASP A 22 -4.36 13.43 17.42
C ASP A 22 -4.10 14.34 16.20
N THR A 23 -3.55 13.78 15.12
CA THR A 23 -3.20 14.55 13.90
C THR A 23 -4.22 14.34 12.78
N PRO A 24 -4.57 15.38 12.00
CA PRO A 24 -5.23 15.16 10.73
C PRO A 24 -4.27 14.40 9.79
N LEU A 25 -4.84 13.66 8.85
CA LEU A 25 -4.07 12.87 7.90
C LEU A 25 -4.75 12.78 6.54
N THR A 26 -3.95 12.97 5.49
CA THR A 26 -4.28 12.77 4.07
C THR A 26 -3.00 12.27 3.37
N PHE A 27 -3.11 11.82 2.12
CA PHE A 27 -1.92 11.55 1.31
C PHE A 27 -1.00 12.77 1.17
N GLU A 28 -1.56 13.97 0.96
CA GLU A 28 -0.78 15.22 0.86
C GLU A 28 0.01 15.51 2.15
N LEU A 29 -0.60 15.30 3.31
CA LEU A 29 0.06 15.49 4.60
C LEU A 29 1.17 14.45 4.84
N LEU A 30 0.96 13.20 4.42
CA LEU A 30 1.99 12.17 4.46
C LEU A 30 3.18 12.54 3.55
N GLU A 31 2.92 12.95 2.31
CA GLU A 31 3.97 13.40 1.38
C GLU A 31 4.74 14.60 1.94
N LYS A 32 4.04 15.58 2.51
CA LYS A 32 4.67 16.73 3.17
C LYS A 32 5.59 16.28 4.30
N LEU A 33 5.15 15.36 5.15
CA LEU A 33 5.95 14.85 6.26
C LEU A 33 7.22 14.15 5.76
N VAL A 34 7.12 13.28 4.76
CA VAL A 34 8.30 12.58 4.20
C VAL A 34 9.32 13.59 3.66
N ASN A 35 8.84 14.63 2.96
CA ASN A 35 9.68 15.68 2.41
C ASN A 35 10.38 16.51 3.50
N GLU A 36 9.63 16.98 4.51
CA GLU A 36 10.18 17.80 5.60
C GLU A 36 11.21 17.05 6.43
N GLN A 37 11.01 15.75 6.66
CA GLN A 37 11.94 14.88 7.38
C GLN A 37 13.10 14.37 6.51
N LYS A 38 13.13 14.72 5.21
CA LYS A 38 14.12 14.24 4.22
C LYS A 38 14.20 12.71 4.14
N LEU A 39 13.05 12.05 4.23
CA LEU A 39 12.93 10.59 4.24
C LEU A 39 12.62 10.01 2.85
N ASN A 40 12.59 10.83 1.80
CA ASN A 40 12.23 10.43 0.44
C ASN A 40 13.05 9.25 -0.10
N ASN A 41 14.30 9.08 0.34
CA ASN A 41 15.20 8.01 -0.12
C ASN A 41 15.25 6.80 0.83
N THR A 42 14.30 6.70 1.76
CA THR A 42 14.21 5.61 2.75
C THR A 42 12.94 4.81 2.57
N PHE A 43 12.92 3.58 3.08
CA PHE A 43 11.69 2.81 3.19
C PHE A 43 10.99 3.18 4.48
N LEU A 44 9.70 3.48 4.38
CA LEU A 44 8.86 3.79 5.53
C LEU A 44 7.67 2.85 5.58
N SER A 45 7.09 2.68 6.76
CA SER A 45 5.72 2.18 6.88
C SER A 45 4.92 3.09 7.79
N ILE A 46 3.61 3.15 7.58
CA ILE A 46 2.68 3.81 8.47
C ILE A 46 1.78 2.80 9.16
N LYS A 47 1.38 3.16 10.36
CA LYS A 47 0.19 2.65 11.01
C LYS A 47 -0.55 3.83 11.62
N ALA A 48 -1.74 4.14 11.11
CA ALA A 48 -2.60 5.18 11.66
C ALA A 48 -3.93 4.59 12.09
N HIS A 49 -4.34 4.83 13.35
CA HIS A 49 -5.64 4.38 13.87
C HIS A 49 -6.51 5.57 14.26
N GLY A 50 -7.80 5.49 13.92
CA GLY A 50 -8.80 6.48 14.29
C GLY A 50 -10.01 6.42 13.36
N THR A 51 -10.81 7.49 13.36
CA THR A 51 -12.01 7.58 12.51
C THR A 51 -11.68 8.24 11.19
N ILE A 52 -11.88 7.51 10.11
CA ILE A 52 -11.69 7.99 8.74
C ILE A 52 -12.99 8.63 8.28
N LYS A 53 -12.94 9.92 8.00
CA LYS A 53 -14.11 10.73 7.68
C LYS A 53 -14.67 10.39 6.31
N ASN A 54 -13.82 10.40 5.28
CA ASN A 54 -14.12 9.81 3.98
C ASN A 54 -13.05 8.79 3.63
N LEU A 55 -13.47 7.62 3.18
CA LEU A 55 -12.59 6.53 2.79
C LEU A 55 -13.03 5.99 1.44
N GLN A 56 -12.13 6.00 0.47
CA GLN A 56 -12.30 5.29 -0.79
C GLN A 56 -11.31 4.14 -0.88
N VAL A 57 -11.82 2.94 -1.07
CA VAL A 57 -11.01 1.74 -1.26
C VAL A 57 -11.42 0.98 -2.50
N ARG A 58 -10.52 0.13 -2.99
CA ARG A 58 -10.83 -0.89 -3.98
C ARG A 58 -10.40 -2.27 -3.50
N VAL A 59 -11.02 -3.29 -4.08
CA VAL A 59 -10.70 -4.69 -3.80
C VAL A 59 -10.55 -5.44 -5.11
N ALA A 60 -9.34 -5.92 -5.41
CA ALA A 60 -9.09 -6.71 -6.59
C ALA A 60 -9.89 -8.03 -6.53
N PRO A 61 -10.75 -8.33 -7.52
CA PRO A 61 -11.53 -9.57 -7.52
C PRO A 61 -10.63 -10.77 -7.82
N LYS A 62 -11.10 -11.97 -7.47
CA LYS A 62 -10.40 -13.22 -7.79
C LYS A 62 -10.31 -13.44 -9.30
N GLN A 63 -9.09 -13.66 -9.79
CA GLN A 63 -8.82 -13.94 -11.20
C GLN A 63 -8.83 -15.45 -11.50
N LYS A 64 -9.00 -15.81 -12.77
CA LYS A 64 -8.97 -17.20 -13.27
C LYS A 64 -7.95 -17.33 -14.40
N LYS A 65 -7.35 -18.52 -14.58
CA LYS A 65 -6.49 -18.81 -15.72
C LYS A 65 -7.32 -18.89 -17.02
N PRO A 66 -6.77 -18.49 -18.19
CA PRO A 66 -5.52 -17.74 -18.33
C PRO A 66 -5.65 -16.36 -17.68
N TYR A 67 -4.67 -15.98 -16.84
CA TYR A 67 -4.79 -14.76 -16.06
C TYR A 67 -4.78 -13.54 -16.98
N PRO A 68 -5.69 -12.58 -16.78
CA PRO A 68 -5.64 -11.32 -17.50
C PRO A 68 -4.43 -10.49 -17.08
N ASP A 69 -4.06 -9.54 -17.94
CA ASP A 69 -3.04 -8.55 -17.64
C ASP A 69 -3.39 -7.72 -16.39
N PHE A 70 -2.39 -7.40 -15.58
CA PHE A 70 -2.57 -6.64 -14.34
C PHE A 70 -3.24 -5.29 -14.57
N GLY A 71 -2.84 -4.53 -15.59
CA GLY A 71 -3.43 -3.23 -15.90
C GLY A 71 -4.92 -3.33 -16.24
N LYS A 72 -5.32 -4.41 -16.94
CA LYS A 72 -6.75 -4.69 -17.23
C LYS A 72 -7.53 -5.00 -15.96
N VAL A 73 -6.94 -5.73 -15.02
CA VAL A 73 -7.58 -6.01 -13.72
C VAL A 73 -7.70 -4.73 -12.91
N ALA A 74 -6.62 -3.95 -12.80
CA ALA A 74 -6.57 -2.68 -12.08
C ALA A 74 -7.63 -1.68 -12.56
N ALA A 75 -7.81 -1.55 -13.87
CA ALA A 75 -8.78 -0.63 -14.46
C ALA A 75 -10.26 -0.98 -14.19
N ASN A 76 -10.58 -2.22 -13.78
CA ASN A 76 -11.96 -2.71 -13.64
C ASN A 76 -12.27 -3.17 -12.20
N GLN A 77 -11.49 -2.74 -11.21
CA GLN A 77 -11.73 -3.12 -9.83
C GLN A 77 -12.95 -2.35 -9.27
N PRO A 78 -13.79 -3.01 -8.45
CA PRO A 78 -14.85 -2.32 -7.74
C PRO A 78 -14.25 -1.33 -6.73
N VAL A 79 -14.78 -0.11 -6.75
CA VAL A 79 -14.47 0.98 -5.81
C VAL A 79 -15.63 1.12 -4.83
N PHE A 80 -15.29 1.29 -3.55
CA PHE A 80 -16.24 1.45 -2.47
C PHE A 80 -15.91 2.72 -1.69
N ASN A 81 -16.95 3.48 -1.35
CA ASN A 81 -16.83 4.68 -0.54
C ASN A 81 -17.51 4.43 0.81
N TYR A 82 -16.85 4.87 1.88
CA TYR A 82 -17.34 4.81 3.25
C TYR A 82 -17.14 6.17 3.90
N GLU A 83 -18.01 6.47 4.87
CA GLU A 83 -17.91 7.67 5.68
C GLU A 83 -17.89 7.29 7.16
N ASN A 84 -17.14 8.04 7.96
CA ASN A 84 -17.07 7.92 9.42
C ASN A 84 -16.80 6.48 9.90
N VAL A 85 -15.82 5.82 9.28
CA VAL A 85 -15.44 4.44 9.60
C VAL A 85 -14.20 4.44 10.48
N THR A 86 -14.29 3.81 11.65
CA THR A 86 -13.15 3.66 12.57
C THR A 86 -12.32 2.42 12.22
N GLY A 87 -11.01 2.59 12.12
CA GLY A 87 -10.11 1.49 11.79
C GLY A 87 -8.65 1.90 11.70
N THR A 88 -7.88 1.07 11.01
CA THR A 88 -6.43 1.23 10.85
C THR A 88 -6.05 1.37 9.37
N LEU A 89 -5.34 2.45 9.04
CA LEU A 89 -4.54 2.55 7.82
C LEU A 89 -3.16 1.91 8.08
N VAL A 90 -2.72 1.06 7.16
CA VAL A 90 -1.40 0.41 7.19
C VAL A 90 -0.83 0.38 5.79
N GLY A 91 0.44 0.72 5.64
CA GLY A 91 1.03 0.80 4.31
C GLY A 91 2.51 1.12 4.34
N ASP A 92 3.13 1.01 3.18
CA ASP A 92 4.55 1.27 3.00
C ASP A 92 4.76 2.47 2.06
N PHE A 93 5.88 3.14 2.22
CA PHE A 93 6.39 4.13 1.28
C PHE A 93 7.69 3.62 0.66
N GLY A 94 7.76 3.69 -0.67
CA GLY A 94 8.97 3.42 -1.43
C GLY A 94 9.37 4.61 -2.30
N ASN A 95 10.67 4.91 -2.36
CA ASN A 95 11.18 5.83 -3.38
C ASN A 95 10.92 5.27 -4.79
N ASP A 96 10.66 6.15 -5.76
CA ASP A 96 10.46 5.78 -7.18
C ASP A 96 11.59 4.93 -7.76
N LEU A 97 12.82 5.05 -7.24
CA LEU A 97 13.97 4.20 -7.57
C LEU A 97 13.66 2.69 -7.43
N TYR A 98 12.74 2.31 -6.55
CA TYR A 98 12.38 0.92 -6.27
C TYR A 98 11.08 0.48 -6.98
N THR A 99 10.54 1.32 -7.87
CA THR A 99 9.32 1.00 -8.63
C THR A 99 9.53 -0.26 -9.48
N GLY A 100 8.63 -1.22 -9.31
CA GLY A 100 8.68 -2.54 -9.96
C GLY A 100 9.03 -3.67 -8.99
N VAL A 101 9.88 -3.40 -7.99
CA VAL A 101 10.02 -4.29 -6.82
C VAL A 101 8.89 -4.02 -5.82
N MET A 102 8.50 -2.75 -5.71
CA MET A 102 7.34 -2.28 -4.96
C MET A 102 6.61 -1.17 -5.73
N ALA A 103 5.51 -0.68 -5.17
CA ALA A 103 4.87 0.55 -5.60
C ALA A 103 5.72 1.77 -5.18
N GLY A 104 5.99 2.68 -6.12
CA GLY A 104 6.58 3.98 -5.80
C GLY A 104 5.56 4.89 -5.12
N GLY A 105 6.00 5.68 -4.15
CA GLY A 105 5.13 6.49 -3.31
C GLY A 105 4.45 5.69 -2.19
N TRP A 106 3.30 6.18 -1.74
CA TRP A 106 2.52 5.54 -0.67
C TRP A 106 1.61 4.45 -1.22
N HIS A 107 1.75 3.24 -0.67
CA HIS A 107 0.83 2.12 -0.90
C HIS A 107 0.16 1.76 0.43
N ILE A 108 -1.08 2.20 0.61
CA ILE A 108 -1.82 2.10 1.88
C ILE A 108 -3.04 1.21 1.72
N HIS A 109 -3.27 0.35 2.71
CA HIS A 109 -4.48 -0.45 2.89
C HIS A 109 -5.20 0.00 4.15
N PHE A 110 -6.50 -0.29 4.21
CA PHE A 110 -7.34 -0.02 5.37
C PHE A 110 -8.01 -1.30 5.88
N ILE A 111 -8.24 -1.36 7.18
CA ILE A 111 -9.13 -2.34 7.81
C ILE A 111 -9.91 -1.71 8.98
N SER A 112 -11.23 -1.84 8.97
CA SER A 112 -12.11 -1.37 10.05
C SER A 112 -11.93 -2.18 11.33
N ASP A 113 -12.30 -1.60 12.47
CA ASP A 113 -12.18 -2.26 13.77
C ASP A 113 -13.08 -3.49 13.90
N ASP A 114 -14.28 -3.44 13.31
CA ASP A 114 -15.21 -4.58 13.22
C ASP A 114 -14.81 -5.61 12.14
N ARG A 115 -13.74 -5.34 11.37
CA ARG A 115 -13.18 -6.19 10.32
C ARG A 115 -14.12 -6.46 9.14
N THR A 116 -15.15 -5.62 8.95
CA THR A 116 -16.11 -5.77 7.85
C THR A 116 -15.75 -4.94 6.60
N VAL A 117 -14.96 -3.88 6.78
CA VAL A 117 -14.51 -2.98 5.72
C VAL A 117 -12.99 -3.05 5.59
N GLY A 118 -12.50 -3.14 4.36
CA GLY A 118 -11.08 -3.03 4.07
C GLY A 118 -10.79 -2.97 2.59
N GLY A 119 -9.53 -2.76 2.24
CA GLY A 119 -9.09 -2.72 0.86
C GLY A 119 -7.86 -1.84 0.65
N HIS A 120 -7.45 -1.74 -0.60
CA HIS A 120 -6.40 -0.82 -1.03
C HIS A 120 -6.99 0.59 -1.09
N VAL A 121 -6.35 1.55 -0.42
CA VAL A 121 -6.85 2.92 -0.24
C VAL A 121 -6.50 3.77 -1.45
N LEU A 122 -7.52 4.40 -2.04
CA LEU A 122 -7.39 5.35 -3.16
C LEU A 122 -7.42 6.80 -2.65
N SER A 123 -8.28 7.07 -1.66
CA SER A 123 -8.31 8.38 -1.00
C SER A 123 -8.82 8.23 0.42
N PHE A 124 -8.35 9.12 1.30
CA PHE A 124 -8.89 9.23 2.64
C PHE A 124 -8.65 10.63 3.20
N ASP A 125 -9.46 11.02 4.17
CA ASP A 125 -9.18 12.14 5.07
C ASP A 125 -9.65 11.83 6.49
N THR A 126 -8.90 12.36 7.46
CA THR A 126 -9.17 12.18 8.89
C THR A 126 -9.03 13.51 9.60
N ASP A 127 -9.90 13.78 10.58
CA ASP A 127 -9.76 14.94 11.45
C ASP A 127 -8.69 14.69 12.53
N SER A 128 -8.60 13.45 13.04
CA SER A 128 -7.67 13.06 14.11
C SER A 128 -7.38 11.56 14.10
N VAL A 129 -6.10 11.17 14.04
CA VAL A 129 -5.61 9.78 14.16
C VAL A 129 -4.33 9.72 14.98
N ASP A 130 -4.08 8.54 15.56
CA ASP A 130 -2.79 8.18 16.14
C ASP A 130 -1.91 7.54 15.06
N LEU A 131 -0.92 8.31 14.60
CA LEU A 131 0.01 7.93 13.54
C LEU A 131 1.34 7.42 14.13
N LYS A 132 1.79 6.28 13.62
CA LYS A 132 3.15 5.78 13.77
C LYS A 132 3.80 5.65 12.39
N ILE A 133 5.03 6.13 12.26
CA ILE A 133 5.88 5.95 11.08
C ILE A 133 7.11 5.17 11.49
N ASP A 134 7.32 4.00 10.91
CA ASP A 134 8.54 3.22 11.07
C ASP A 134 9.50 3.51 9.91
N ILE A 135 10.78 3.71 10.21
CA ILE A 135 11.85 3.95 9.24
C ILE A 135 12.73 2.71 9.14
N PHE A 136 13.04 2.29 7.90
CA PHE A 136 13.86 1.12 7.62
C PHE A 136 15.08 1.46 6.76
N ASP A 137 16.16 0.71 6.98
CA ASP A 137 17.42 0.80 6.25
C ASP A 137 17.69 -0.41 5.36
N THR A 138 16.80 -1.41 5.37
CA THR A 138 17.01 -2.71 4.75
C THR A 138 15.77 -3.15 3.97
N LEU A 139 15.99 -3.56 2.71
CA LEU A 139 15.00 -4.27 1.89
C LEU A 139 15.46 -5.71 1.69
N ASN A 140 14.61 -6.68 2.06
CA ASN A 140 14.84 -8.10 1.79
C ASN A 140 13.88 -8.58 0.70
N LEU A 141 14.41 -8.85 -0.49
CA LEU A 141 13.61 -9.34 -1.62
C LEU A 141 13.64 -10.87 -1.68
N HIS A 142 12.49 -11.49 -1.46
CA HIS A 142 12.31 -12.94 -1.57
C HIS A 142 11.61 -13.30 -2.88
N LEU A 143 12.35 -13.94 -3.80
CA LEU A 143 11.85 -14.32 -5.12
C LEU A 143 11.29 -15.76 -5.12
N PRO A 144 10.15 -16.02 -5.78
CA PRO A 144 9.59 -17.37 -5.89
C PRO A 144 10.33 -18.18 -6.97
N THR A 145 11.62 -18.45 -6.77
CA THR A 145 12.53 -19.08 -7.75
C THR A 145 12.13 -20.51 -8.15
N ASN A 146 11.33 -21.19 -7.34
CA ASN A 146 10.79 -22.52 -7.64
C ASN A 146 9.46 -22.47 -8.43
N ASN A 147 8.93 -21.28 -8.72
CA ASN A 147 7.70 -21.11 -9.48
C ASN A 147 8.01 -20.86 -10.97
N THR A 148 7.59 -21.79 -11.83
CA THR A 148 7.82 -21.69 -13.28
C THR A 148 7.06 -20.56 -13.96
N ASP A 149 5.87 -20.20 -13.46
CA ASP A 149 5.11 -19.06 -13.98
C ASP A 149 5.91 -17.76 -13.73
N PHE A 150 6.67 -17.67 -12.64
CA PHE A 150 7.56 -16.53 -12.35
C PHE A 150 8.86 -16.58 -13.16
N THR A 151 9.59 -17.70 -13.14
CA THR A 151 10.93 -17.77 -13.75
C THR A 151 10.93 -17.76 -15.29
N LYS A 152 9.79 -18.06 -15.92
CA LYS A 152 9.61 -17.96 -17.38
C LYS A 152 8.90 -16.69 -17.81
N HIS A 153 8.52 -15.81 -16.88
CA HIS A 153 7.84 -14.57 -17.23
C HIS A 153 8.83 -13.62 -17.90
N ASP A 154 8.49 -13.18 -19.11
CA ASP A 154 9.19 -12.10 -19.79
C ASP A 154 8.50 -10.77 -19.41
N VAL A 155 9.25 -9.87 -18.77
CA VAL A 155 8.70 -8.66 -18.18
C VAL A 155 8.85 -7.50 -19.14
N ASP A 156 7.73 -6.95 -19.63
CA ASP A 156 7.70 -5.62 -20.22
C ASP A 156 7.76 -4.57 -19.10
N PHE A 157 8.96 -4.09 -18.80
CA PHE A 157 9.17 -3.11 -17.72
C PHE A 157 8.44 -1.78 -17.95
N ALA A 158 8.34 -1.33 -19.20
CA ALA A 158 7.67 -0.07 -19.50
C ALA A 158 6.15 -0.21 -19.28
N GLY A 159 5.56 -1.28 -19.78
CA GLY A 159 4.17 -1.63 -19.52
C GLY A 159 3.88 -1.84 -18.03
N LEU A 160 4.80 -2.51 -17.31
CA LEU A 160 4.68 -2.76 -15.88
C LEU A 160 4.66 -1.47 -15.06
N HIS A 161 5.60 -0.54 -15.31
CA HIS A 161 5.65 0.74 -14.58
C HIS A 161 4.39 1.58 -14.80
N ALA A 162 3.88 1.63 -16.03
CA ALA A 162 2.63 2.30 -16.34
C ALA A 162 1.44 1.64 -15.61
N ALA A 163 1.38 0.32 -15.60
CA ALA A 163 0.32 -0.43 -14.94
C ALA A 163 0.36 -0.28 -13.41
N ILE A 164 1.54 -0.25 -12.79
CA ILE A 164 1.69 0.05 -11.36
C ILE A 164 1.21 1.48 -11.08
N SER A 165 1.65 2.48 -11.84
CA SER A 165 1.22 3.86 -11.60
C SER A 165 -0.29 4.05 -11.76
N GLN A 166 -0.91 3.36 -12.71
CA GLN A 166 -2.36 3.36 -12.88
C GLN A 166 -3.06 2.63 -11.74
N ALA A 167 -2.47 1.53 -11.26
CA ALA A 167 -3.03 0.82 -10.13
C ALA A 167 -2.93 1.67 -8.87
N GLU A 168 -1.79 2.19 -8.46
CA GLU A 168 -1.62 2.80 -7.13
C GLU A 168 -2.27 4.19 -6.97
N LYS A 169 -3.15 4.60 -7.90
CA LYS A 169 -3.89 5.86 -7.93
C LYS A 169 -5.40 5.64 -7.96
#